data_AF-A0A8J7FN20-F1
#
_entry.id   AF-A0A8J7FN20-F1
#
_cell.length_a   1.000
_cell.length_b   1.000
_cell.length_c   1.000
_cell.angle_alpha   90.00
_cell.angle_beta   90.00
_cell.angle_gamma   90.00
#
_symmetry.space_group_name_H-M   'P 1'
#
loop_
_entity.id
_entity.type
_entity.pdbx_description
1 polymer ?
#
loop_
_entity_poly.entity_id
_entity_poly.type
_entity_poly.pdbx_seq_one_letter_code
_entity_poly.pdbx_strand_id
1 'polypeptide(L)'
;MIRLAALGLSLGALLASVSAWACEDLKVRARPGLSVNVDHVRHGDLLTVFLSVQQFGKTPASFAGDAISITDQHGQRYYPLERRGALHGPLAPSAAAQKAELIFDLKGDSLAQTLELR
;
A
#
# COMPACT_ATOMS: atom_id res chain seq x y z
N MET A 1 -55.09 -33.37 -11.45
CA MET A 1 -54.25 -34.60 -11.35
C MET A 1 -53.04 -34.38 -12.25
N ILE A 2 -51.97 -33.81 -11.71
CA ILE A 2 -50.72 -34.46 -11.24
C ILE A 2 -49.78 -34.90 -12.40
N ARG A 3 -48.74 -34.05 -12.59
CA ARG A 3 -47.30 -34.30 -12.83
C ARG A 3 -46.81 -34.96 -14.13
N LEU A 4 -45.82 -34.29 -14.75
CA LEU A 4 -44.49 -34.79 -15.14
C LEU A 4 -43.67 -33.56 -15.61
N ALA A 5 -42.98 -32.83 -14.73
CA ALA A 5 -41.62 -33.10 -14.23
C ALA A 5 -40.55 -33.15 -15.35
N ALA A 6 -40.18 -31.99 -15.90
CA ALA A 6 -38.95 -31.83 -16.66
C ALA A 6 -37.83 -31.43 -15.67
N LEU A 7 -36.98 -32.41 -15.32
CA LEU A 7 -35.62 -32.21 -14.81
C LEU A 7 -34.88 -31.32 -15.83
N GLY A 8 -34.18 -30.23 -15.50
CA GLY A 8 -33.46 -29.93 -14.27
C GLY A 8 -32.04 -30.46 -14.35
N LEU A 9 -31.10 -29.66 -14.87
CA LEU A 9 -29.69 -29.56 -14.45
C LEU A 9 -28.92 -28.64 -15.41
N SER A 10 -29.07 -27.33 -15.20
CA SER A 10 -28.13 -26.32 -15.67
C SER A 10 -26.76 -26.60 -15.03
N LEU A 11 -25.82 -27.05 -15.85
CA LEU A 11 -24.43 -27.33 -15.49
C LEU A 11 -23.80 -26.06 -14.92
N GLY A 12 -23.34 -26.15 -13.67
CA GLY A 12 -22.88 -25.04 -12.85
C GLY A 12 -21.78 -24.23 -13.54
N ALA A 13 -22.02 -22.92 -13.63
CA ALA A 13 -21.03 -21.95 -14.04
C ALA A 13 -19.83 -22.00 -13.09
N LEU A 14 -18.66 -21.89 -13.71
CA LEU A 14 -17.34 -21.92 -13.11
C LEU A 14 -17.27 -21.06 -11.84
N LEU A 15 -16.91 -21.70 -10.72
CA LEU A 15 -16.27 -21.03 -9.60
C LEU A 15 -14.87 -20.62 -10.05
N ALA A 16 -14.78 -19.54 -10.82
CA ALA A 16 -13.56 -18.74 -10.84
C ALA A 16 -13.50 -18.05 -9.48
N SER A 17 -12.90 -18.73 -8.51
CA SER A 17 -12.40 -18.12 -7.28
C SER A 17 -11.34 -17.11 -7.71
N VAL A 18 -11.79 -15.91 -8.05
CA VAL A 18 -10.91 -14.78 -8.26
C VAL A 18 -10.35 -14.50 -6.87
N SER A 19 -9.21 -15.10 -6.59
CA SER A 19 -8.29 -14.60 -5.57
C SER A 19 -7.83 -13.25 -6.10
N ALA A 20 -8.70 -12.25 -5.97
CA ALA A 20 -8.31 -10.87 -5.86
C ALA A 20 -7.58 -10.84 -4.52
N TRP A 21 -6.29 -11.19 -4.55
CA TRP A 21 -5.36 -10.77 -3.54
C TRP A 21 -5.61 -9.28 -3.41
N ALA A 22 -6.10 -8.87 -2.24
CA ALA A 22 -6.37 -7.49 -1.95
C ALA A 22 -5.07 -6.72 -2.22
N CYS A 23 -4.98 -6.08 -3.39
CA CYS A 23 -4.24 -4.85 -3.50
C CYS A 23 -4.96 -3.94 -2.51
N GLU A 24 -4.46 -3.91 -1.29
CA GLU A 24 -4.86 -2.90 -0.34
C GLU A 24 -4.54 -1.58 -1.01
N ASP A 25 -5.58 -0.89 -1.49
CA ASP A 25 -5.47 0.36 -2.23
C ASP A 25 -5.03 1.45 -1.24
N LEU A 26 -3.73 1.45 -0.94
CA LEU A 26 -3.11 2.35 0.00
C LEU A 26 -3.13 3.75 -0.61
N LYS A 27 -3.95 4.65 -0.05
CA LYS A 27 -4.01 6.03 -0.51
C LYS A 27 -2.70 6.71 -0.16
N VAL A 28 -2.04 7.32 -1.13
CA VAL A 28 -0.78 8.03 -0.89
C VAL A 28 -1.02 9.53 -0.81
N ARG A 29 -0.54 10.15 0.27
CA ARG A 29 -0.49 11.60 0.45
C ARG A 29 0.96 12.04 0.58
N ALA A 30 1.49 12.67 -0.45
CA ALA A 30 2.86 13.17 -0.46
C ALA A 30 2.89 14.71 -0.50
N ARG A 31 3.93 15.31 0.09
CA ARG A 31 4.22 16.74 -0.06
C ARG A 31 4.38 17.13 -1.55
N PRO A 32 4.08 18.39 -1.93
CA PRO A 32 4.28 18.86 -3.30
C PRO A 32 5.70 18.64 -3.80
N GLY A 33 5.82 18.26 -5.08
CA GLY A 33 7.10 17.94 -5.73
C GLY A 33 7.50 16.47 -5.63
N LEU A 34 6.89 15.68 -4.75
CA LEU A 34 7.11 14.24 -4.71
C LEU A 34 6.06 13.48 -5.50
N SER A 35 6.53 12.50 -6.28
CA SER A 35 5.71 11.37 -6.69
C SER A 35 6.12 10.14 -5.91
N VAL A 36 5.12 9.42 -5.45
CA VAL A 36 5.27 8.19 -4.67
C VAL A 36 4.35 7.16 -5.29
N ASN A 37 4.94 6.06 -5.75
CA ASN A 37 4.21 4.90 -6.22
C ASN A 37 4.40 3.76 -5.21
N VAL A 38 3.31 3.17 -4.73
CA VAL A 38 3.40 1.95 -3.92
C VAL A 38 3.51 0.77 -4.90
N ASP A 39 4.67 0.15 -4.93
CA ASP A 39 4.96 -0.93 -5.87
C ASP A 39 4.37 -2.25 -5.37
N HIS A 40 4.47 -2.49 -4.05
CA HIS A 40 3.98 -3.70 -3.41
C HIS A 40 3.80 -3.51 -1.90
N VAL A 41 2.84 -4.23 -1.31
CA VAL A 41 2.64 -4.30 0.14
C VAL A 41 2.70 -5.76 0.56
N ARG A 42 3.56 -6.06 1.54
CA ARG A 42 3.69 -7.40 2.13
C ARG A 42 3.16 -7.38 3.56
N HIS A 43 2.24 -8.29 3.83
CA HIS A 43 1.70 -8.55 5.17
C HIS A 43 2.38 -9.79 5.78
N GLY A 44 2.87 -9.64 7.00
CA GLY A 44 3.41 -10.70 7.85
C GLY A 44 3.28 -10.24 9.31
N ASP A 45 4.22 -10.60 10.19
CA ASP A 45 4.25 -10.05 11.56
C ASP A 45 4.40 -8.52 11.57
N LEU A 46 5.02 -7.98 10.51
CA LEU A 46 5.16 -6.55 10.24
C LEU A 46 4.63 -6.25 8.84
N LEU A 47 4.06 -5.06 8.69
CA LEU A 47 3.69 -4.51 7.39
C LEU A 47 4.95 -3.96 6.70
N THR A 48 5.28 -4.45 5.52
CA THR A 48 6.35 -3.89 4.68
C THR A 48 5.74 -3.23 3.44
N VAL A 49 5.97 -1.93 3.26
CA VAL A 49 5.56 -1.18 2.07
C VAL A 49 6.79 -0.93 1.19
N PHE A 50 6.76 -1.48 -0.02
CA PHE A 50 7.75 -1.26 -1.06
C PHE A 50 7.22 -0.17 -1.99
N LEU A 51 8.03 0.86 -2.21
CA LEU A 51 7.60 2.02 -2.96
C LEU A 51 8.74 2.64 -3.75
N SER A 52 8.37 3.32 -4.82
CA SER A 52 9.27 4.13 -5.64
C SER A 52 8.95 5.60 -5.42
N VAL A 53 9.98 6.40 -5.09
CA VAL A 53 9.87 7.84 -4.85
C VAL A 53 10.65 8.59 -5.90
N GLN A 54 10.08 9.68 -6.41
CA GLN A 54 10.77 10.61 -7.28
C GLN A 54 10.53 12.05 -6.83
N GLN A 55 11.61 12.83 -6.71
CA GLN A 55 11.54 14.27 -6.44
C GLN A 55 11.59 15.04 -7.76
N PHE A 56 10.51 15.74 -8.08
CA PHE A 56 10.37 16.60 -9.26
C PHE A 56 10.59 18.10 -8.95
N GLY A 57 10.63 18.46 -7.66
CA GLY A 57 10.96 19.81 -7.23
C GLY A 57 12.44 20.16 -7.45
N LYS A 58 12.75 21.46 -7.46
CA LYS A 58 14.12 21.98 -7.62
C LYS A 58 15.00 21.81 -6.37
N THR A 59 14.40 21.45 -5.24
CA THR A 59 15.06 21.32 -3.94
C THR A 59 15.09 19.86 -3.50
N PRO A 60 16.20 19.38 -2.90
CA PRO A 60 16.24 18.05 -2.32
C PRO A 60 15.12 17.85 -1.29
N ALA A 61 14.54 16.65 -1.25
CA ALA A 61 13.63 16.25 -0.16
C ALA A 61 14.38 15.41 0.87
N SER A 62 14.05 15.57 2.14
CA SER A 62 14.46 14.68 3.21
C SER A 62 13.29 14.55 4.18
N PHE A 63 13.19 13.40 4.83
CA PHE A 63 12.07 13.07 5.71
C PHE A 63 12.62 12.82 7.11
N ALA A 64 12.07 13.53 8.08
CA ALA A 64 12.23 13.17 9.48
C ALA A 64 11.52 11.83 9.77
N GLY A 65 11.87 11.17 10.88
CA GLY A 65 11.27 9.88 11.24
C GLY A 65 9.75 9.96 11.45
N ASP A 66 9.26 11.10 11.92
CA ASP A 66 7.84 11.41 12.17
C ASP A 66 7.09 11.98 10.94
N ALA A 67 7.81 12.29 9.86
CA ALA A 67 7.22 12.83 8.63
C ALA A 67 6.59 11.75 7.72
N ILE A 68 6.83 10.48 8.04
CA ILE A 68 6.28 9.33 7.31
C ILE A 68 5.37 8.55 8.24
N SER A 69 4.13 8.31 7.84
CA SER A 69 3.20 7.54 8.67
C SER A 69 2.15 6.79 7.86
N ILE A 70 1.61 5.72 8.44
CA ILE A 70 0.41 5.05 7.96
C ILE A 70 -0.75 5.35 8.90
N THR A 71 -1.92 5.65 8.34
CA THR A 71 -3.18 5.66 9.08
C THR A 71 -3.98 4.42 8.69
N ASP A 72 -4.44 3.67 9.67
CA ASP A 72 -5.24 2.45 9.48
C ASP A 72 -6.74 2.75 9.30
N GLN A 73 -7.56 1.70 9.18
CA GLN A 73 -9.01 1.80 9.06
C GLN A 73 -9.73 2.35 10.29
N HIS A 74 -9.06 2.38 11.44
CA HIS A 74 -9.57 2.91 12.70
C HIS A 74 -9.13 4.36 12.94
N GLY A 75 -8.34 4.94 12.02
CA GLY A 75 -7.79 6.29 12.16
C GLY A 75 -6.56 6.34 13.05
N GLN A 76 -6.00 5.20 13.46
CA GLN A 76 -4.79 5.14 14.26
C GLN A 76 -3.57 5.35 13.36
N ARG A 77 -2.64 6.18 13.82
CA ARG A 77 -1.41 6.53 13.10
C ARG A 77 -0.23 5.71 13.60
N TYR A 78 0.53 5.15 12.68
CA TYR A 78 1.74 4.36 12.90
C TYR A 78 2.91 4.99 12.17
N TYR A 79 4.08 5.01 12.81
CA TYR A 79 5.33 5.49 12.21
C TYR A 79 6.20 4.28 11.84
N PRO A 80 7.05 4.40 10.81
CA PRO A 80 7.89 3.29 10.40
C PRO A 80 8.92 2.98 11.50
N LEU A 81 9.05 1.71 11.83
CA LEU A 81 10.14 1.20 12.68
C LEU A 81 11.48 1.33 11.96
N GLU A 82 11.48 1.10 10.65
CA GLU A 82 12.66 1.15 9.82
C GLU A 82 12.34 1.76 8.45
N ARG A 83 13.33 2.47 7.91
CA ARG A 83 13.30 3.10 6.59
C ARG A 83 14.56 2.71 5.85
N ARG A 84 14.42 2.19 4.62
CA ARG A 84 15.56 1.78 3.78
C ARG A 84 15.51 2.43 2.42
N GLY A 85 16.66 2.47 1.76
CA GLY A 85 16.81 3.03 0.42
C GLY A 85 16.59 4.54 0.39
N ALA A 86 15.83 5.01 -0.59
CA ALA A 86 15.70 6.42 -0.93
C ALA A 86 15.18 7.32 0.21
N LEU A 87 14.43 6.75 1.16
CA LEU A 87 13.86 7.47 2.31
C LEU A 87 14.78 7.56 3.54
N HIS A 88 15.98 6.97 3.50
CA HIS A 88 16.98 7.06 4.57
C HIS A 88 17.90 8.30 4.43
N GLY A 89 17.79 9.06 3.33
CA GLY A 89 18.67 10.20 3.05
C GLY A 89 18.00 11.28 2.20
N PRO A 90 18.77 12.26 1.69
CA PRO A 90 18.25 13.27 0.79
C PRO A 90 17.93 12.69 -0.59
N LEU A 91 16.73 12.95 -1.08
CA LEU A 91 16.30 12.70 -2.46
C LEU A 91 16.70 13.88 -3.33
N ALA A 92 17.58 13.63 -4.30
CA ALA A 92 18.02 14.66 -5.24
C ALA A 92 16.90 15.08 -6.22
N PRO A 93 16.85 16.38 -6.59
CA PRO A 93 15.97 16.89 -7.65
C PRO A 93 16.14 16.16 -8.97
N SER A 94 15.02 15.90 -9.65
CA SER A 94 14.97 15.36 -11.02
C SER A 94 15.75 14.06 -11.25
N ALA A 95 16.06 13.34 -10.17
CA ALA A 95 16.66 12.02 -10.27
C ALA A 95 15.65 11.00 -10.81
N ALA A 96 16.15 9.87 -11.30
CA ALA A 96 15.29 8.72 -11.58
C ALA A 96 14.52 8.30 -10.32
N ALA A 97 13.35 7.67 -10.50
CA ALA A 97 12.61 7.10 -9.38
C ALA A 97 13.50 6.12 -8.60
N GLN A 98 13.54 6.28 -7.27
CA GLN A 98 14.37 5.50 -6.37
C GLN A 98 13.49 4.63 -5.49
N LYS A 99 13.94 3.41 -5.22
CA LYS A 99 13.19 2.46 -4.38
C LYS A 99 13.43 2.72 -2.89
N ALA A 100 12.40 2.50 -2.10
CA ALA A 100 12.45 2.54 -0.65
C ALA A 100 11.56 1.44 -0.05
N GLU A 101 11.90 1.09 1.19
CA GLU A 101 11.13 0.15 2.00
C GLU A 101 10.79 0.84 3.31
N LEU A 102 9.53 0.69 3.73
CA LEU A 102 9.03 1.14 5.02
C LEU A 102 8.46 -0.05 5.78
N ILE A 103 8.90 -0.22 7.02
CA ILE A 103 8.47 -1.33 7.88
C ILE A 103 7.66 -0.76 9.04
N PHE A 104 6.44 -1.26 9.24
CA PHE A 104 5.52 -0.81 10.29
C PHE A 104 5.04 -2.00 11.14
N ASP A 105 4.80 -1.73 12.42
CA ASP A 105 4.15 -2.64 13.37
C ASP A 105 2.72 -2.17 13.61
N LEU A 106 1.81 -2.65 12.75
CA LEU A 106 0.38 -2.44 12.91
C LEU A 106 -0.14 -3.40 13.98
N LYS A 107 -1.07 -2.94 14.82
CA LYS A 107 -1.57 -3.77 15.92
C LYS A 107 -2.79 -4.59 15.50
N GLY A 108 -2.74 -5.89 15.81
CA GLY A 108 -3.83 -6.83 15.53
C GLY A 108 -4.12 -6.93 14.03
N ASP A 109 -5.39 -6.99 13.68
CA ASP A 109 -5.87 -7.09 12.29
C ASP A 109 -6.06 -5.71 11.63
N SER A 110 -5.23 -4.72 12.00
CA SER A 110 -5.30 -3.38 11.41
C SER A 110 -4.86 -3.41 9.94
N LEU A 111 -5.67 -2.78 9.09
CA LEU A 111 -5.47 -2.63 7.65
C LEU A 111 -5.02 -1.19 7.36
N ALA A 112 -3.91 -1.06 6.65
CA ALA A 112 -3.35 0.21 6.26
C ALA A 112 -4.25 0.88 5.21
N GLN A 113 -4.65 2.14 5.45
CA GLN A 113 -5.48 2.88 4.49
C GLN A 113 -4.75 4.01 3.78
N THR A 114 -3.95 4.77 4.53
CA THR A 114 -3.30 5.98 3.98
C THR A 114 -1.85 6.02 4.39
N LEU A 115 -0.95 6.10 3.40
CA LEU A 115 0.46 6.40 3.59
C LEU A 115 0.70 7.90 3.38
N GLU A 116 1.26 8.56 4.38
CA GLU A 116 1.59 9.98 4.35
C GLU A 116 3.11 10.17 4.34
N LEU A 117 3.62 11.00 3.43
CA LEU A 117 5.03 11.44 3.34
C LEU A 117 5.07 12.97 3.27
N ARG A 118 5.42 13.62 4.38
CA ARG A 118 5.34 15.08 4.54
C ARG A 118 6.70 15.77 4.52
#